data_AF-A0A1W2F395-F1
#
_entry.id   AF-A0A1W2F395-F1
#
_cell.length_a   1.000
_cell.length_b   1.000
_cell.length_c   1.000
_cell.angle_alpha   90.00
_cell.angle_beta   90.00
_cell.angle_gamma   90.00
#
_symmetry.space_group_name_H-M   'P 1'
#
loop_
_entity.id
_entity.type
_entity.pdbx_description
1 polymer ?
#
loop_
_entity_poly.entity_id
_entity_poly.type
_entity_poly.pdbx_seq_one_letter_code
_entity_poly.pdbx_strand_id
1 'polypeptide(L)'
;MATATKKTELTTSTSPEALLKTHATSASQKGGVGKSFWERAKIEFLRERDVPIAAYDMDGGTGSVARILGERDEHGELKPTEDQDPLKGVRSYNIHKNRGREAFADSSALEYKHIQIDTPGGGFDALSDIMDGGSNSLQGLYEAILKEGRKPIIEHIITPEDESVESVRRYLDATEGLPIQHIAILNMRDADEKSDFEMWFGYTDLETGEKVGGNARAEFLENGGIEIVMPKLAIGAALRMKRYNLTFTAASQDARLTVTQRGQVSRWLREMWKELLGNKKFLEIYGI
;
A
#
# COMPACT_ATOMS: atom_id res chain seq x y z
N MET A 1 -14.27 52.10 7.99
CA MET A 1 -15.10 50.90 8.27
C MET A 1 -14.52 49.76 7.46
N ALA A 2 -13.74 48.90 8.11
CA ALA A 2 -13.09 47.74 7.48
C ALA A 2 -13.92 46.50 7.82
N THR A 3 -14.49 45.88 6.80
CA THR A 3 -15.30 44.66 6.91
C THR A 3 -14.37 43.46 6.97
N ALA A 4 -14.29 42.82 8.14
CA ALA A 4 -13.55 41.58 8.34
C ALA A 4 -14.29 40.41 7.67
N THR A 5 -13.65 39.79 6.68
CA THR A 5 -14.13 38.57 6.02
C THR A 5 -13.97 37.39 6.97
N LYS A 6 -15.11 36.82 7.39
CA LYS A 6 -15.18 35.67 8.28
C LYS A 6 -14.65 34.42 7.53
N LYS A 7 -13.57 33.81 8.04
CA LYS A 7 -13.11 32.48 7.60
C LYS A 7 -14.24 31.48 7.85
N THR A 8 -14.69 30.81 6.81
CA THR A 8 -15.65 29.70 6.90
C THR A 8 -14.88 28.47 7.34
N GLU A 9 -14.99 28.11 8.62
CA GLU A 9 -14.53 26.82 9.13
C GLU A 9 -15.42 25.72 8.52
N LEU A 10 -14.80 24.76 7.82
CA LEU A 10 -15.45 23.50 7.46
C LEU A 10 -15.69 22.72 8.76
N THR A 11 -16.89 22.81 9.31
CA THR A 11 -17.35 21.93 10.38
C THR A 11 -17.73 20.59 9.79
N THR A 12 -16.82 19.62 9.85
CA THR A 12 -17.11 18.21 9.55
C THR A 12 -17.89 17.60 10.73
N SER A 13 -19.20 17.40 10.55
CA SER A 13 -20.02 16.68 11.52
C SER A 13 -19.62 15.21 11.54
N THR A 14 -19.03 14.74 12.64
CA THR A 14 -18.66 13.35 12.85
C THR A 14 -19.84 12.54 13.36
N SER A 15 -20.55 11.88 12.44
CA SER A 15 -21.37 10.70 12.74
C SER A 15 -20.46 9.45 12.76
N PRO A 16 -20.57 8.53 13.74
CA PRO A 16 -19.67 7.38 13.89
C PRO A 16 -19.76 6.25 12.84
N GLU A 17 -20.56 6.38 11.78
CA GLU A 17 -20.79 5.30 10.80
C GLU A 17 -20.69 5.75 9.33
N ALA A 18 -20.04 6.88 9.05
CA ALA A 18 -19.60 7.14 7.68
C ALA A 18 -18.46 6.18 7.35
N LEU A 19 -18.81 4.99 6.84
CA LEU A 19 -17.92 4.05 6.19
C LEU A 19 -17.04 4.81 5.18
N LEU A 20 -15.84 5.16 5.63
CA LEU A 20 -14.99 6.11 4.93
C LEU A 20 -14.55 5.51 3.59
N LYS A 21 -14.83 6.23 2.48
CA LYS A 21 -14.29 5.83 1.18
C LYS A 21 -12.77 6.03 1.23
N THR A 22 -11.99 5.03 0.81
CA THR A 22 -10.52 5.13 0.81
C THR A 22 -9.96 5.10 -0.61
N HIS A 23 -8.82 5.78 -0.79
CA HIS A 23 -7.98 5.69 -1.98
C HIS A 23 -6.56 5.40 -1.51
N ALA A 24 -6.13 4.15 -1.64
CA ALA A 24 -4.89 3.67 -1.08
C ALA A 24 -3.90 3.28 -2.18
N THR A 25 -2.64 3.63 -1.97
CA THR A 25 -1.54 3.30 -2.88
C THR A 25 -0.36 2.71 -2.14
N SER A 26 0.27 1.69 -2.71
CA SER A 26 1.61 1.28 -2.28
C SER A 26 2.64 2.33 -2.73
N ALA A 27 3.66 2.57 -1.91
CA ALA A 27 4.72 3.53 -2.20
C ALA A 27 6.10 2.96 -1.83
N SER A 28 7.05 3.10 -2.75
CA SER A 28 8.48 2.94 -2.51
C SER A 28 9.26 3.42 -3.72
N GLN A 29 10.35 4.15 -3.49
CA GLN A 29 11.25 4.60 -4.53
C GLN A 29 11.95 3.44 -5.26
N LYS A 30 12.20 2.31 -4.59
CA LYS A 30 12.89 1.16 -5.18
C LYS A 30 11.92 0.09 -5.69
N GLY A 31 12.28 -0.53 -6.81
CA GLY A 31 11.63 -1.74 -7.31
C GLY A 31 11.96 -2.96 -6.44
N GLY A 32 11.06 -3.94 -6.38
CA GLY A 32 11.36 -5.22 -5.73
C GLY A 32 11.40 -5.21 -4.19
N VAL A 33 10.93 -4.15 -3.53
CA VAL A 33 10.85 -4.08 -2.04
C VAL A 33 9.69 -4.88 -1.44
N GLY A 34 8.79 -5.44 -2.26
CA GLY A 34 7.66 -6.26 -1.79
C GLY A 34 6.27 -5.59 -1.87
N LYS A 35 6.11 -4.48 -2.60
CA LYS A 35 4.80 -3.81 -2.85
C LYS A 35 3.70 -4.77 -3.27
N SER A 36 3.81 -5.39 -4.44
CA SER A 36 2.84 -6.38 -4.90
C SER A 36 2.69 -7.62 -3.99
N PHE A 37 3.63 -7.87 -3.07
CA PHE A 37 3.49 -8.95 -2.09
C PHE A 37 2.56 -8.54 -0.94
N TRP A 38 2.76 -7.35 -0.42
CA TRP A 38 1.86 -6.69 0.53
C TRP A 38 0.45 -6.52 -0.05
N GLU A 39 0.35 -5.97 -1.26
CA GLU A 39 -0.92 -5.72 -1.94
C GLU A 39 -1.79 -6.97 -2.03
N ARG A 40 -1.19 -8.07 -2.47
CA ARG A 40 -1.90 -9.34 -2.58
C ARG A 40 -2.41 -9.83 -1.23
N ALA A 41 -1.59 -9.69 -0.19
CA ALA A 41 -1.93 -10.15 1.15
C ALA A 41 -3.09 -9.33 1.74
N LYS A 42 -3.01 -8.01 1.61
CA LYS A 42 -4.05 -7.09 2.07
C LYS A 42 -5.37 -7.30 1.31
N ILE A 43 -5.34 -7.38 -0.02
CA ILE A 43 -6.55 -7.60 -0.83
C ILE A 43 -7.18 -8.94 -0.48
N GLU A 44 -6.39 -10.01 -0.35
CA GLU A 44 -6.88 -11.32 0.06
C GLU A 44 -7.49 -11.27 1.47
N PHE A 45 -6.80 -10.65 2.44
CA PHE A 45 -7.29 -10.49 3.81
C PHE A 45 -8.65 -9.77 3.89
N LEU A 46 -8.82 -8.69 3.12
CA LEU A 46 -10.04 -7.90 3.09
C LEU A 46 -11.17 -8.64 2.38
N ARG A 47 -10.90 -9.25 1.22
CA ARG A 47 -11.91 -10.03 0.47
C ARG A 47 -12.38 -11.27 1.21
N GLU A 48 -11.50 -11.96 1.95
CA GLU A 48 -11.88 -13.08 2.83
C GLU A 48 -12.84 -12.69 3.96
N ARG A 49 -13.01 -11.39 4.22
CA ARG A 49 -13.88 -10.81 5.26
C ARG A 49 -15.03 -10.02 4.66
N ASP A 50 -15.34 -10.25 3.39
CA ASP A 50 -16.41 -9.56 2.67
C ASP A 50 -16.26 -8.02 2.65
N VAL A 51 -15.03 -7.51 2.82
CA VAL A 51 -14.75 -6.08 2.68
C VAL A 51 -14.54 -5.77 1.19
N PRO A 52 -15.44 -4.97 0.56
CA PRO A 52 -15.34 -4.69 -0.87
C PRO A 52 -14.15 -3.75 -1.13
N ILE A 53 -13.16 -4.26 -1.87
CA ILE A 53 -11.98 -3.51 -2.29
C ILE A 53 -11.74 -3.66 -3.79
N ALA A 54 -11.74 -2.52 -4.48
CA ALA A 54 -11.43 -2.43 -5.90
C ALA A 54 -9.91 -2.38 -6.08
N ALA A 55 -9.35 -3.37 -6.76
CA ALA A 55 -7.92 -3.54 -6.91
C ALA A 55 -7.45 -3.12 -8.32
N TYR A 56 -6.38 -2.34 -8.35
CA TYR A 56 -5.73 -1.87 -9.57
C TYR A 56 -4.21 -2.10 -9.52
N ASP A 57 -3.63 -2.31 -10.69
CA ASP A 57 -2.20 -2.58 -10.86
C ASP A 57 -1.62 -1.64 -11.93
N MET A 58 -0.74 -0.73 -11.52
CA MET A 58 -0.16 0.29 -12.40
C MET A 58 1.15 -0.12 -13.06
N ASP A 59 1.67 -1.32 -12.75
CA ASP A 59 2.87 -1.90 -13.38
C ASP A 59 2.57 -2.44 -14.80
N GLY A 60 1.36 -2.19 -15.33
CA GLY A 60 0.88 -2.71 -16.60
C GLY A 60 0.48 -4.20 -16.53
N GLY A 61 0.31 -4.84 -17.69
CA GLY A 61 -0.21 -6.22 -17.79
C GLY A 61 0.71 -7.32 -17.27
N THR A 62 1.95 -6.99 -16.84
CA THR A 62 2.91 -7.94 -16.25
C THR A 62 2.98 -7.87 -14.73
N GLY A 63 2.19 -7.00 -14.12
CA GLY A 63 2.13 -6.80 -12.68
C GLY A 63 1.74 -8.07 -11.93
N SER A 64 2.42 -8.32 -10.81
CA SER A 64 2.23 -9.59 -10.09
C SER A 64 0.93 -9.64 -9.30
N VAL A 65 0.29 -8.49 -9.05
CA VAL A 65 -1.03 -8.41 -8.41
C VAL A 65 -2.07 -8.91 -9.40
N ALA A 66 -2.14 -8.34 -10.60
CA ALA A 66 -3.09 -8.79 -11.62
C ALA A 66 -2.89 -10.24 -12.05
N ARG A 67 -1.63 -10.65 -12.24
CA ARG A 67 -1.31 -12.04 -12.60
C ARG A 67 -1.74 -13.06 -11.54
N ILE A 68 -1.82 -12.70 -10.26
CA ILE A 68 -2.17 -13.65 -9.18
C ILE A 68 -3.63 -13.53 -8.77
N LEU A 69 -4.13 -12.31 -8.59
CA LEU A 69 -5.48 -12.05 -8.08
C LEU A 69 -6.51 -11.76 -9.18
N GLY A 70 -6.09 -11.59 -10.44
CA GLY A 70 -7.00 -11.37 -11.55
C GLY A 70 -7.91 -12.56 -11.80
N GLU A 71 -9.07 -12.31 -12.38
CA GLU A 71 -10.00 -13.35 -12.80
C GLU A 71 -9.44 -14.19 -13.93
N ARG A 72 -9.86 -15.46 -13.96
CA ARG A 72 -9.57 -16.39 -15.05
C ARG A 72 -10.81 -16.65 -15.90
N ASP A 73 -10.61 -16.88 -17.18
CA ASP A 73 -11.66 -17.37 -18.07
C ASP A 73 -11.90 -18.88 -17.88
N GLU A 74 -12.77 -19.44 -18.72
CA GLU A 74 -13.11 -20.88 -18.70
C GLU A 74 -11.94 -21.81 -19.06
N HIS A 75 -10.87 -21.28 -19.65
CA HIS A 75 -9.65 -22.01 -20.00
C HIS A 75 -8.55 -21.86 -18.95
N GLY A 76 -8.78 -21.07 -17.90
CA GLY A 76 -7.80 -20.81 -16.84
C GLY A 76 -6.80 -19.70 -17.19
N GLU A 77 -7.02 -18.96 -18.28
CA GLU A 77 -6.20 -17.84 -18.70
C GLU A 77 -6.65 -16.53 -18.04
N LEU A 78 -5.72 -15.60 -17.83
CA LEU A 78 -6.04 -14.30 -17.23
C LEU A 78 -6.95 -13.50 -18.17
N LYS A 79 -8.15 -13.13 -17.70
CA LYS A 79 -9.06 -12.29 -18.51
C LYS A 79 -8.38 -10.95 -18.86
N PRO A 80 -8.65 -10.38 -20.06
CA PRO A 80 -8.23 -9.03 -20.42
C PRO A 80 -8.61 -7.99 -19.36
N THR A 81 -7.86 -6.90 -19.25
CA THR A 81 -8.03 -5.89 -18.18
C THR A 81 -9.41 -5.24 -18.20
N GLU A 82 -9.97 -5.05 -19.40
CA GLU A 82 -11.32 -4.54 -19.65
C GLU A 82 -12.44 -5.44 -19.11
N ASP A 83 -12.18 -6.76 -19.04
CA ASP A 83 -13.12 -7.78 -18.60
C ASP A 83 -12.95 -8.14 -17.11
N GLN A 84 -11.96 -7.56 -16.43
CA GLN A 84 -11.76 -7.73 -14.99
C GLN A 84 -12.79 -6.88 -14.23
N ASP A 85 -13.48 -7.49 -13.27
CA ASP A 85 -14.21 -6.78 -12.22
C ASP A 85 -13.21 -6.40 -11.11
N PRO A 86 -12.93 -5.12 -10.84
CA PRO A 86 -11.91 -4.75 -9.87
C PRO A 86 -12.27 -5.18 -8.43
N LEU A 87 -13.52 -5.50 -8.12
CA LEU A 87 -13.91 -6.05 -6.82
C LEU A 87 -13.59 -7.55 -6.66
N LYS A 88 -13.42 -8.29 -7.76
CA LYS A 88 -13.16 -9.74 -7.77
C LYS A 88 -11.77 -10.08 -8.30
N GLY A 89 -11.38 -9.43 -9.38
CA GLY A 89 -10.09 -9.50 -10.05
C GLY A 89 -9.23 -8.28 -9.76
N VAL A 90 -8.48 -7.85 -10.78
CA VAL A 90 -7.59 -6.68 -10.73
C VAL A 90 -7.59 -6.02 -12.11
N ARG A 91 -7.83 -4.72 -12.17
CA ARG A 91 -7.70 -3.96 -13.42
C ARG A 91 -6.31 -3.36 -13.53
N SER A 92 -5.63 -3.61 -14.64
CA SER A 92 -4.30 -3.06 -14.90
C SER A 92 -4.34 -1.87 -15.85
N TYR A 93 -3.56 -0.85 -15.55
CA TYR A 93 -3.18 0.22 -16.48
C TYR A 93 -1.68 0.51 -16.31
N ASN A 94 -1.06 1.26 -17.21
CA ASN A 94 0.37 1.55 -17.16
C ASN A 94 0.59 3.04 -16.84
N ILE A 95 1.17 3.35 -15.67
CA ILE A 95 1.39 4.74 -15.21
C ILE A 95 2.29 5.57 -16.13
N HIS A 96 3.13 4.93 -16.95
CA HIS A 96 4.03 5.65 -17.85
C HIS A 96 3.38 6.04 -19.17
N LYS A 97 2.09 5.72 -19.37
CA LYS A 97 1.27 6.19 -20.50
C LYS A 97 0.30 7.27 -20.00
N ASN A 98 0.08 8.33 -20.79
CA ASN A 98 -0.77 9.48 -20.39
C ASN A 98 -2.13 9.05 -19.81
N ARG A 99 -2.86 8.14 -20.48
CA ARG A 99 -4.14 7.61 -19.99
C ARG A 99 -4.05 6.83 -18.66
N GLY A 100 -2.89 6.26 -18.34
CA GLY A 100 -2.69 5.53 -17.09
C GLY A 100 -2.38 6.45 -15.89
N ARG A 101 -1.83 7.64 -16.14
CA ARG A 101 -1.65 8.69 -15.12
C ARG A 101 -3.00 9.27 -14.69
N GLU A 102 -3.81 9.64 -15.68
CA GLU A 102 -5.19 10.12 -15.49
C GLU A 102 -6.03 9.07 -14.72
N ALA A 103 -5.90 7.79 -15.06
CA ALA A 103 -6.63 6.70 -14.39
C ALA A 103 -6.39 6.60 -12.87
N PHE A 104 -5.22 6.99 -12.35
CA PHE A 104 -4.98 7.02 -10.90
C PHE A 104 -5.89 8.04 -10.22
N ALA A 105 -5.88 9.28 -10.72
CA ALA A 105 -6.71 10.35 -10.17
C ALA A 105 -8.19 10.09 -10.43
N ASP A 106 -8.57 9.73 -11.66
CA ASP A 106 -9.96 9.48 -12.06
C ASP A 106 -10.60 8.31 -11.31
N SER A 107 -9.80 7.35 -10.84
CA SER A 107 -10.32 6.27 -9.99
C SER A 107 -10.95 6.80 -8.69
N SER A 108 -10.56 7.97 -8.20
CA SER A 108 -11.16 8.59 -7.02
C SER A 108 -12.63 8.98 -7.22
N ALA A 109 -13.08 9.21 -8.45
CA ALA A 109 -14.48 9.50 -8.76
C ALA A 109 -15.36 8.23 -8.90
N LEU A 110 -14.78 7.03 -8.83
CA LEU A 110 -15.55 5.78 -8.91
C LEU A 110 -16.37 5.54 -7.64
N GLU A 111 -17.40 4.71 -7.69
CA GLU A 111 -18.28 4.46 -6.53
C GLU A 111 -17.82 3.35 -5.58
N TYR A 112 -16.58 2.88 -5.72
CA TYR A 112 -16.04 1.84 -4.85
C TYR A 112 -15.75 2.35 -3.44
N LYS A 113 -16.15 1.61 -2.41
CA LYS A 113 -15.88 1.97 -1.01
C LYS A 113 -14.37 2.06 -0.75
N HIS A 114 -13.62 1.00 -1.04
CA HIS A 114 -12.16 1.00 -0.93
C HIS A 114 -11.53 0.81 -2.31
N ILE A 115 -10.54 1.63 -2.61
CA ILE A 115 -9.71 1.51 -3.81
C ILE A 115 -8.28 1.25 -3.37
N GLN A 116 -7.66 0.24 -3.97
CA GLN A 116 -6.26 -0.11 -3.78
C GLN A 116 -5.53 -0.09 -5.11
N ILE A 117 -4.37 0.56 -5.15
CA ILE A 117 -3.58 0.72 -6.36
C ILE A 117 -2.12 0.33 -6.08
N ASP A 118 -1.65 -0.71 -6.76
CA ASP A 118 -0.21 -1.06 -6.75
C ASP A 118 0.54 -0.13 -7.72
N THR A 119 1.55 0.59 -7.23
CA THR A 119 2.38 1.46 -8.07
C THR A 119 3.75 0.83 -8.37
N PRO A 120 4.39 1.16 -9.52
CA PRO A 120 5.77 0.78 -9.79
C PRO A 120 6.77 1.30 -8.74
N GLY A 121 7.98 0.72 -8.75
CA GLY A 121 9.15 1.40 -8.16
C GLY A 121 9.37 2.76 -8.82
N GLY A 122 9.70 3.77 -8.01
CA GLY A 122 9.84 5.14 -8.50
C GLY A 122 8.50 5.83 -8.82
N GLY A 123 7.39 5.28 -8.31
CA GLY A 123 6.04 5.82 -8.56
C GLY A 123 5.86 7.28 -8.15
N PHE A 124 6.70 7.82 -7.25
CA PHE A 124 6.60 9.22 -6.78
C PHE A 124 6.59 10.21 -7.95
N ASP A 125 7.58 10.14 -8.84
CA ASP A 125 7.73 11.13 -9.93
C ASP A 125 6.54 11.03 -10.91
N ALA A 126 6.04 9.82 -11.12
CA ALA A 126 4.89 9.59 -11.97
C ALA A 126 3.58 10.08 -11.33
N LEU A 127 3.48 10.06 -10.00
CA LEU A 127 2.36 10.63 -9.25
C LEU A 127 2.43 12.17 -9.23
N SER A 128 3.60 12.76 -9.00
CA SER A 128 3.76 14.22 -9.00
C SER A 128 3.57 14.85 -10.38
N ASP A 129 3.81 14.09 -11.44
CA ASP A 129 3.48 14.49 -12.82
C ASP A 129 1.97 14.67 -13.07
N ILE A 130 1.08 14.06 -12.27
CA ILE A 130 -0.37 14.01 -12.59
C ILE A 130 -1.02 15.39 -12.46
N MET A 131 -0.80 16.07 -11.34
CA MET A 131 -1.41 17.38 -11.04
C MET A 131 -0.41 18.42 -10.50
N ASP A 132 0.79 17.99 -10.12
CA ASP A 132 1.80 18.83 -9.48
C ASP A 132 2.97 19.19 -10.44
N GLY A 133 2.83 18.86 -11.73
CA GLY A 133 3.78 19.23 -12.78
C GLY A 133 5.16 18.60 -12.65
N GLY A 134 5.27 17.43 -12.00
CA GLY A 134 6.53 16.71 -11.82
C GLY A 134 7.45 17.31 -10.76
N SER A 135 6.90 18.15 -9.88
CA SER A 135 7.64 18.76 -8.77
C SER A 135 7.83 17.79 -7.60
N ASN A 136 8.47 18.24 -6.51
CA ASN A 136 8.56 17.50 -5.24
C ASN A 136 7.28 17.62 -4.38
N SER A 137 6.12 17.79 -5.02
CA SER A 137 4.81 17.95 -4.38
C SER A 137 3.86 16.85 -4.85
N LEU A 138 2.97 16.44 -3.95
CA LEU A 138 1.79 15.63 -4.25
C LEU A 138 0.50 16.32 -3.79
N GLN A 139 0.57 17.63 -3.51
CA GLN A 139 -0.52 18.43 -2.98
C GLN A 139 -1.73 18.44 -3.91
N GLY A 140 -1.54 18.83 -5.17
CA GLY A 140 -2.63 18.93 -6.15
C GLY A 140 -3.34 17.60 -6.35
N LEU A 141 -2.56 16.51 -6.45
CA LEU A 141 -3.09 15.16 -6.58
C LEU A 141 -3.95 14.74 -5.38
N TYR A 142 -3.44 14.86 -4.17
CA TYR A 142 -4.17 14.39 -2.98
C TYR A 142 -5.28 15.34 -2.54
N GLU A 143 -5.19 16.65 -2.82
CA GLU A 143 -6.32 17.56 -2.69
C GLU A 143 -7.48 17.16 -3.61
N ALA A 144 -7.21 16.72 -4.84
CA ALA A 144 -8.25 16.23 -5.75
C ALA A 144 -8.93 14.98 -5.20
N ILE A 145 -8.15 14.02 -4.68
CA ILE A 145 -8.70 12.81 -4.03
C ILE A 145 -9.57 13.16 -2.82
N LEU A 146 -9.14 14.13 -2.01
CA LEU A 146 -9.91 14.62 -0.87
C LEU A 146 -11.22 15.30 -1.29
N LYS A 147 -11.21 16.06 -2.40
CA LYS A 147 -12.41 16.71 -2.96
C LYS A 147 -13.45 15.69 -3.44
N GLU A 148 -13.03 14.51 -3.88
CA GLU A 148 -13.91 13.37 -4.19
C GLU A 148 -14.42 12.63 -2.93
N GLY A 149 -14.17 13.18 -1.73
CA GLY A 149 -14.69 12.64 -0.47
C GLY A 149 -14.01 11.35 -0.04
N ARG A 150 -12.77 11.09 -0.50
CA ARG A 150 -11.99 9.91 -0.13
C ARG A 150 -10.89 10.26 0.85
N LYS A 151 -10.61 9.36 1.79
CA LYS A 151 -9.39 9.40 2.60
C LYS A 151 -8.22 8.83 1.80
N PRO A 152 -7.20 9.64 1.47
CA PRO A 152 -5.99 9.14 0.86
C PRO A 152 -5.15 8.36 1.86
N ILE A 153 -4.57 7.26 1.39
CA ILE A 153 -3.70 6.38 2.17
C ILE A 153 -2.44 6.07 1.38
N ILE A 154 -1.28 6.23 2.01
CA ILE A 154 0.02 5.89 1.41
C ILE A 154 0.66 4.79 2.24
N GLU A 155 0.87 3.63 1.61
CA GLU A 155 1.43 2.43 2.23
C GLU A 155 2.90 2.29 1.84
N HIS A 156 3.79 2.74 2.73
CA HIS A 156 5.22 2.72 2.54
C HIS A 156 5.78 1.33 2.81
N ILE A 157 6.33 0.68 1.80
CA ILE A 157 7.01 -0.59 2.00
C ILE A 157 8.47 -0.31 2.34
N ILE A 158 8.85 -0.64 3.57
CA ILE A 158 10.17 -0.37 4.13
C ILE A 158 10.95 -1.68 4.20
N THR A 159 12.17 -1.68 3.65
CA THR A 159 13.20 -2.70 3.88
C THR A 159 14.26 -2.14 4.85
N PRO A 160 15.20 -2.97 5.35
CA PRO A 160 16.32 -2.51 6.17
C PRO A 160 17.27 -1.49 5.49
N GLU A 161 17.13 -1.27 4.18
CA GLU A 161 17.96 -0.34 3.42
C GLU A 161 17.58 1.12 3.71
N ASP A 162 18.57 1.99 3.84
CA ASP A 162 18.42 3.41 4.18
C ASP A 162 17.47 4.15 3.22
N GLU A 163 17.53 3.85 1.92
CA GLU A 163 16.74 4.49 0.88
C GLU A 163 15.23 4.27 1.08
N SER A 164 14.83 3.22 1.79
CA SER A 164 13.43 3.02 2.16
C SER A 164 12.94 4.10 3.12
N VAL A 165 13.78 4.54 4.07
CA VAL A 165 13.46 5.58 5.04
C VAL A 165 13.47 6.96 4.39
N GLU A 166 14.41 7.20 3.47
CA GLU A 166 14.44 8.42 2.64
C GLU A 166 13.18 8.54 1.79
N SER A 167 12.72 7.43 1.20
CA SER A 167 11.46 7.40 0.46
C SER A 167 10.29 7.82 1.36
N VAL A 168 10.19 7.35 2.60
CA VAL A 168 9.11 7.77 3.51
C VAL A 168 9.12 9.28 3.73
N ARG A 169 10.29 9.84 4.05
CA ARG A 169 10.45 11.30 4.24
C ARG A 169 9.99 12.09 3.02
N ARG A 170 10.41 11.68 1.83
CA ARG A 170 10.05 12.35 0.57
C ARG A 170 8.52 12.45 0.41
N TYR A 171 7.79 11.40 0.76
CA TYR A 171 6.33 11.44 0.70
C TYR A 171 5.71 12.27 1.83
N LEU A 172 6.25 12.21 3.05
CA LEU A 172 5.79 13.07 4.16
C LEU A 172 5.90 14.55 3.77
N ASP A 173 7.08 14.97 3.30
CA ASP A 173 7.35 16.33 2.84
C ASP A 173 6.40 16.74 1.70
N ALA A 174 6.22 15.88 0.69
CA ALA A 174 5.40 16.16 -0.49
C ALA A 174 3.90 16.28 -0.18
N THR A 175 3.47 15.80 0.99
CA THR A 175 2.07 15.79 1.43
C THR A 175 1.84 16.58 2.72
N GLU A 176 2.81 17.38 3.13
CA GLU A 176 2.76 18.15 4.38
C GLU A 176 1.46 18.97 4.48
N GLY A 177 0.82 18.93 5.65
CA GLY A 177 -0.42 19.67 5.91
C GLY A 177 -1.70 19.05 5.32
N LEU A 178 -1.61 17.96 4.55
CA LEU A 178 -2.79 17.22 4.10
C LEU A 178 -3.19 16.11 5.09
N PRO A 179 -4.49 15.83 5.25
CA PRO A 179 -4.98 14.76 6.13
C PRO A 179 -4.84 13.38 5.50
N ILE A 180 -3.60 12.97 5.19
CA ILE A 180 -3.27 11.67 4.60
C ILE A 180 -2.96 10.65 5.69
N GLN A 181 -3.44 9.42 5.52
CA GLN A 181 -2.99 8.31 6.35
C GLN A 181 -1.77 7.65 5.76
N HIS A 182 -0.64 7.78 6.45
CA HIS A 182 0.54 6.99 6.12
C HIS A 182 0.57 5.68 6.92
N ILE A 183 0.98 4.59 6.25
CA ILE A 183 1.12 3.26 6.84
C ILE A 183 2.52 2.76 6.48
N ALA A 184 3.33 2.42 7.48
CA ALA A 184 4.66 1.85 7.29
C ALA A 184 4.56 0.32 7.38
N ILE A 185 4.86 -0.36 6.28
CA ILE A 185 4.91 -1.81 6.20
C ILE A 185 6.37 -2.24 6.33
N LEU A 186 6.75 -2.68 7.51
CA LEU A 186 8.09 -3.21 7.79
C LEU A 186 8.20 -4.60 7.17
N ASN A 187 8.83 -4.70 6.01
CA ASN A 187 8.98 -5.95 5.29
C ASN A 187 10.19 -6.74 5.82
N MET A 188 9.90 -7.78 6.60
CA MET A 188 10.92 -8.64 7.22
C MET A 188 11.64 -9.57 6.23
N ARG A 189 11.49 -9.40 4.90
CA ARG A 189 12.13 -10.28 3.91
C ARG A 189 13.65 -10.35 4.09
N ASP A 190 14.28 -9.20 4.30
CA ASP A 190 15.73 -9.04 4.36
C ASP A 190 16.21 -8.71 5.79
N ALA A 191 15.33 -8.89 6.79
CA ALA A 191 15.61 -8.75 8.23
C ALA A 191 15.27 -10.05 8.96
N ASP A 192 15.83 -10.22 10.15
CA ASP A 192 15.44 -11.25 11.12
C ASP A 192 14.76 -10.62 12.35
N GLU A 193 15.06 -9.37 12.67
CA GLU A 193 14.44 -8.62 13.76
C GLU A 193 14.22 -7.12 13.42
N LYS A 194 13.45 -6.43 14.26
CA LYS A 194 13.13 -5.01 14.02
C LYS A 194 14.37 -4.11 14.13
N SER A 195 15.35 -4.49 14.95
CA SER A 195 16.62 -3.78 15.12
C SER A 195 17.39 -3.65 13.81
N ASP A 196 17.20 -4.58 12.86
CA ASP A 196 17.85 -4.53 11.55
C ASP A 196 17.43 -3.30 10.72
N PHE A 197 16.30 -2.65 11.05
CA PHE A 197 15.87 -1.41 10.42
C PHE A 197 16.51 -0.21 11.13
N GLU A 198 17.83 -0.16 11.15
CA GLU A 198 18.62 0.79 11.94
C GLU A 198 18.23 2.25 11.64
N MET A 199 18.03 2.62 10.38
CA MET A 199 17.63 3.99 10.04
C MET A 199 16.19 4.33 10.44
N TRP A 200 15.30 3.33 10.53
CA TRP A 200 13.92 3.52 10.95
C TRP A 200 13.79 3.62 12.48
N PHE A 201 14.48 2.76 13.24
CA PHE A 201 14.42 2.77 14.71
C PHE A 201 15.48 3.67 15.37
N GLY A 202 16.54 3.98 14.64
CA GLY A 202 17.73 4.67 15.12
C GLY A 202 18.73 3.73 15.80
N TYR A 203 20.01 4.09 15.72
CA TYR A 203 21.11 3.43 16.41
C TYR A 203 22.09 4.46 17.00
N THR A 204 23.02 3.99 17.83
CA THR A 204 24.13 4.83 18.31
C THR A 204 25.37 4.48 17.51
N ASP A 205 25.93 5.45 16.80
CA ASP A 205 27.18 5.30 16.10
C ASP A 205 28.31 5.01 17.10
N LEU A 206 29.05 3.93 16.90
CA LEU A 206 30.07 3.48 17.85
C LEU A 206 31.36 4.31 17.78
N GLU A 207 31.61 5.00 16.67
CA GLU A 207 32.79 5.84 16.48
C GLU A 207 32.55 7.23 17.06
N THR A 208 31.40 7.84 16.75
CA THR A 208 31.10 9.23 17.16
C THR A 208 30.31 9.31 18.47
N GLY A 209 29.61 8.23 18.86
CA GLY A 209 28.67 8.22 19.99
C GLY A 209 27.35 8.94 19.69
N GLU A 210 27.13 9.39 18.45
CA GLU A 210 25.94 10.14 18.06
C GLU A 210 24.75 9.20 17.78
N LYS A 211 23.53 9.73 17.96
CA LYS A 211 22.32 9.03 17.54
C LYS A 211 22.07 9.27 16.06
N VAL A 212 21.97 8.20 15.29
CA VAL A 212 21.69 8.21 13.85
C VAL A 212 20.35 7.53 13.60
N GLY A 213 19.54 8.02 12.65
CA GLY A 213 18.24 7.45 12.30
C GLY A 213 17.10 7.80 13.29
N GLY A 214 15.93 7.17 13.12
CA GLY A 214 14.78 7.29 14.03
C GLY A 214 13.90 8.53 13.84
N ASN A 215 14.45 9.64 13.34
CA ASN A 215 13.70 10.90 13.19
C ASN A 215 12.51 10.77 12.22
N ALA A 216 12.68 10.08 11.08
CA ALA A 216 11.59 9.87 10.12
C ALA A 216 10.43 9.09 10.73
N ARG A 217 10.74 8.06 11.54
CA ARG A 217 9.74 7.27 12.27
C ARG A 217 9.03 8.11 13.33
N ALA A 218 9.77 8.93 14.07
CA ALA A 218 9.20 9.80 15.09
C ALA A 218 8.17 10.77 14.49
N GLU A 219 8.55 11.46 13.42
CA GLU A 219 7.67 12.36 12.65
C GLU A 219 6.48 11.61 12.03
N PHE A 220 6.72 10.45 11.42
CA PHE A 220 5.67 9.60 10.86
C PHE A 220 4.62 9.23 11.91
N LEU A 221 5.04 8.84 13.12
CA LEU A 221 4.14 8.47 14.21
C LEU A 221 3.44 9.68 14.82
N GLU A 222 4.12 10.81 14.95
CA GLU A 222 3.55 12.08 15.42
C GLU A 222 2.42 12.56 14.50
N ASN A 223 2.57 12.37 13.19
CA ASN A 223 1.54 12.62 12.18
C ASN A 223 0.44 11.53 12.11
N GLY A 224 0.38 10.65 13.11
CA GLY A 224 -0.65 9.61 13.19
C GLY A 224 -0.43 8.43 12.22
N GLY A 225 0.78 8.27 11.70
CA GLY A 225 1.17 7.07 10.96
C GLY A 225 1.01 5.80 11.80
N ILE A 226 0.80 4.66 11.14
CA ILE A 226 0.75 3.36 11.80
C ILE A 226 1.77 2.41 11.21
N GLU A 227 2.27 1.50 12.04
CA GLU A 227 3.23 0.48 11.63
C GLU A 227 2.55 -0.89 11.52
N ILE A 228 2.91 -1.66 10.52
CA ILE A 228 2.50 -3.05 10.31
C ILE A 228 3.74 -3.86 9.98
N VAL A 229 3.95 -4.97 10.68
CA VAL A 229 5.04 -5.91 10.39
C VAL A 229 4.57 -6.94 9.38
N MET A 230 5.16 -6.96 8.19
CA MET A 230 4.95 -8.03 7.22
C MET A 230 5.96 -9.15 7.48
N PRO A 231 5.53 -10.34 7.95
CA PRO A 231 6.45 -11.40 8.36
C PRO A 231 7.26 -11.94 7.17
N LYS A 232 8.37 -12.60 7.48
CA LYS A 232 9.25 -13.22 6.48
C LYS A 232 8.64 -14.52 5.96
N LEU A 233 8.34 -14.59 4.66
CA LEU A 233 8.04 -15.85 4.00
C LEU A 233 9.33 -16.46 3.44
N ALA A 234 9.53 -17.76 3.63
CA ALA A 234 10.66 -18.47 3.07
C ALA A 234 10.71 -18.31 1.53
N ILE A 235 11.87 -17.90 1.01
CA ILE A 235 12.07 -17.55 -0.41
C ILE A 235 11.59 -18.68 -1.34
N GLY A 236 11.92 -19.93 -1.01
CA GLY A 236 11.53 -21.09 -1.81
C GLY A 236 10.00 -21.27 -1.91
N ALA A 237 9.26 -20.98 -0.84
CA ALA A 237 7.80 -20.99 -0.87
C ALA A 237 7.26 -19.81 -1.70
N ALA A 238 7.75 -18.59 -1.43
CA ALA A 238 7.32 -17.37 -2.14
C ALA A 238 7.52 -17.46 -3.66
N LEU A 239 8.67 -17.99 -4.12
CA LEU A 239 8.95 -18.18 -5.54
C LEU A 239 8.03 -19.21 -6.20
N ARG A 240 7.71 -20.30 -5.48
CA ARG A 240 6.84 -21.37 -5.99
C ARG A 240 5.38 -20.93 -6.08
N MET A 241 4.92 -20.14 -5.10
CA MET A 241 3.63 -19.45 -5.17
C MET A 241 3.55 -18.54 -6.40
N LYS A 242 4.58 -17.69 -6.59
CA LYS A 242 4.64 -16.78 -7.73
C LYS A 242 4.63 -17.54 -9.05
N ARG A 243 5.37 -18.66 -9.14
CA ARG A 243 5.43 -19.52 -10.35
C ARG A 243 4.07 -20.10 -10.72
N TYR A 244 3.29 -20.51 -9.74
CA TYR A 244 1.99 -21.15 -9.97
C TYR A 244 0.79 -20.20 -9.91
N ASN A 245 1.04 -18.89 -9.82
CA ASN A 245 0.01 -17.85 -9.72
C ASN A 245 -0.97 -18.09 -8.55
N LEU A 246 -0.45 -18.53 -7.40
CA LEU A 246 -1.26 -18.86 -6.24
C LEU A 246 -1.44 -17.67 -5.31
N THR A 247 -2.67 -17.49 -4.82
CA THR A 247 -2.94 -16.69 -3.64
C THR A 247 -2.29 -17.31 -2.41
N PHE A 248 -2.20 -16.59 -1.29
CA PHE A 248 -1.63 -17.13 -0.06
C PHE A 248 -2.46 -18.30 0.47
N THR A 249 -3.78 -18.16 0.49
CA THR A 249 -4.70 -19.20 0.95
C THR A 249 -4.65 -20.42 0.03
N ALA A 250 -4.66 -20.24 -1.29
CA ALA A 250 -4.52 -21.34 -2.24
C ALA A 250 -3.17 -22.07 -2.07
N ALA A 251 -2.07 -21.32 -1.94
CA ALA A 251 -0.74 -21.90 -1.75
C ALA A 251 -0.59 -22.71 -0.47
N SER A 252 -1.35 -22.38 0.58
CA SER A 252 -1.34 -23.13 1.84
C SER A 252 -1.84 -24.58 1.69
N GLN A 253 -2.59 -24.89 0.62
CA GLN A 253 -3.18 -26.20 0.37
C GLN A 253 -2.72 -26.86 -0.95
N ASP A 254 -1.99 -26.15 -1.80
CA ASP A 254 -1.64 -26.64 -3.14
C ASP A 254 -0.64 -27.82 -3.11
N ALA A 255 -1.03 -28.95 -3.71
CA ALA A 255 -0.23 -30.17 -3.76
C ALA A 255 1.08 -30.03 -4.57
N ARG A 256 1.16 -29.01 -5.45
CA ARG A 256 2.39 -28.67 -6.16
C ARG A 256 3.40 -27.99 -5.27
N LEU A 257 3.11 -27.63 -4.02
CA LEU A 257 4.08 -27.21 -2.99
C LEU A 257 4.50 -28.41 -2.12
N THR A 258 5.69 -28.39 -1.52
CA THR A 258 6.05 -29.43 -0.53
C THR A 258 5.25 -29.23 0.75
N VAL A 259 5.13 -30.27 1.59
CA VAL A 259 4.48 -30.14 2.91
C VAL A 259 5.11 -29.01 3.72
N THR A 260 6.45 -28.89 3.70
CA THR A 260 7.18 -27.81 4.37
C THR A 260 6.82 -26.43 3.82
N GLN A 261 6.72 -26.28 2.49
CA GLN A 261 6.36 -25.00 1.88
C GLN A 261 4.93 -24.59 2.19
N ARG A 262 3.98 -25.53 2.11
CA ARG A 262 2.60 -25.29 2.56
C ARG A 262 2.56 -24.85 4.03
N GLY A 263 3.28 -25.56 4.90
CA GLY A 263 3.40 -25.20 6.32
C GLY A 263 3.98 -23.80 6.56
N GLN A 264 4.99 -23.40 5.78
CA GLN A 264 5.59 -22.06 5.82
C GLN A 264 4.58 -20.98 5.41
N VAL A 265 3.81 -21.20 4.34
CA VAL A 265 2.76 -20.28 3.89
C VAL A 265 1.64 -20.19 4.94
N SER A 266 1.18 -21.32 5.48
CA SER A 266 0.16 -21.33 6.52
C SER A 266 0.61 -20.60 7.78
N ARG A 267 1.89 -20.74 8.17
CA ARG A 267 2.45 -19.97 9.30
C ARG A 267 2.45 -18.47 9.00
N TRP A 268 2.97 -18.10 7.82
CA TRP A 268 3.03 -16.72 7.39
C TRP A 268 1.66 -16.05 7.37
N LEU A 269 0.64 -16.73 6.82
CA LEU A 269 -0.76 -16.27 6.83
C LEU A 269 -1.26 -15.99 8.25
N ARG A 270 -1.05 -16.93 9.18
CA ARG A 270 -1.46 -16.73 10.59
C ARG A 270 -0.78 -15.53 11.23
N GLU A 271 0.52 -15.37 11.01
CA GLU A 271 1.30 -14.25 11.55
C GLU A 271 0.86 -12.92 10.95
N MET A 272 0.70 -12.84 9.63
CA MET A 272 0.23 -11.64 8.94
C MET A 272 -1.21 -11.29 9.34
N TRP A 273 -2.11 -12.27 9.48
CA TRP A 273 -3.51 -12.00 9.82
C TRP A 273 -3.60 -11.56 11.29
N LYS A 274 -2.77 -12.16 12.17
CA LYS A 274 -2.64 -11.71 13.55
C LYS A 274 -2.16 -10.27 13.64
N GLU A 275 -1.18 -9.87 12.82
CA GLU A 275 -0.70 -8.49 12.78
C GLU A 275 -1.82 -7.53 12.36
N LEU A 276 -2.53 -7.81 11.26
CA LEU A 276 -3.62 -6.95 10.76
C LEU A 276 -4.78 -6.86 11.75
N LEU A 277 -5.20 -7.99 12.33
CA LEU A 277 -6.26 -8.04 13.34
C LEU A 277 -5.84 -7.39 14.67
N GLY A 278 -4.54 -7.31 14.95
CA GLY A 278 -4.01 -6.60 16.11
C GLY A 278 -3.97 -5.08 15.93
N ASN A 279 -4.03 -4.58 14.69
CA ASN A 279 -3.92 -3.17 14.38
C ASN A 279 -5.31 -2.50 14.29
N LYS A 280 -5.80 -1.97 15.41
CA LYS A 280 -7.14 -1.35 15.51
C LYS A 280 -7.39 -0.26 14.48
N LYS A 281 -6.38 0.57 14.20
CA LYS A 281 -6.51 1.69 13.26
C LYS A 281 -6.59 1.21 11.81
N PHE A 282 -5.86 0.15 11.46
CA PHE A 282 -6.03 -0.54 10.18
C PHE A 282 -7.46 -1.09 10.03
N LEU A 283 -7.99 -1.77 11.05
CA LEU A 283 -9.36 -2.29 11.02
C LEU A 283 -10.40 -1.17 10.89
N GLU A 284 -10.24 -0.08 11.64
CA GLU A 284 -11.11 1.11 11.56
C GLU A 284 -11.14 1.72 10.15
N ILE A 285 -9.97 1.84 9.50
CA ILE A 285 -9.85 2.36 8.14
C ILE A 285 -10.70 1.57 7.15
N TYR A 286 -10.75 0.24 7.30
CA TYR A 286 -11.45 -0.66 6.38
C TYR A 286 -12.83 -1.12 6.89
N GLY A 287 -13.25 -0.66 8.07
CA GLY A 287 -14.54 -0.98 8.68
C GLY A 287 -14.71 -2.47 9.03
N ILE A 288 -13.67 -3.07 9.64
CA ILE A 288 -13.68 -4.44 10.19
C ILE A 288 -13.89 -4.41 11.70
#